data_AF-A0A954UZ26-F1
#
_entry.id   AF-A0A954UZ26-F1
#
_cell.length_a   1.000
_cell.length_b   1.000
_cell.length_c   1.000
_cell.angle_alpha   90.00
_cell.angle_beta   90.00
_cell.angle_gamma   90.00
#
_symmetry.space_group_name_H-M   'P 1'
#
loop_
_entity.id
_entity.type
_entity.pdbx_description
1 polymer ?
#
loop_
_entity_poly.entity_id
_entity_poly.type
_entity_poly.pdbx_seq_one_letter_code
_entity_poly.pdbx_strand_id
1 'polypeptide(L)' 'MCKRLLMLVTSVCGAMLANITIADDWPQWMGPQRDDVYREEGVVDRIPAQGLPIQWRAPVASGYAGPAV' A
#
# COMPACT_ATOMS: atom_id res chain seq x y z
N MET A 1 34.82 -19.06 19.12
CA MET A 1 34.27 -17.70 18.87
C MET A 1 33.76 -17.51 17.43
N CYS A 2 34.60 -17.70 16.40
CA CYS A 2 34.26 -17.37 15.00
C CYS A 2 33.04 -18.09 14.41
N LYS A 3 32.79 -19.36 14.74
CA LYS A 3 31.62 -20.10 14.19
C LYS A 3 30.27 -19.58 14.71
N ARG A 4 30.19 -19.15 15.98
CA ARG A 4 28.97 -18.60 16.59
C ARG A 4 28.65 -17.21 16.05
N LEU A 5 29.68 -16.38 15.86
CA LEU A 5 29.54 -15.06 15.24
C LEU A 5 29.09 -15.17 13.77
N LEU A 6 29.65 -16.12 13.03
CA LEU A 6 29.25 -16.39 11.64
C LEU A 6 27.79 -16.89 11.53
N MET A 7 27.35 -17.74 12.46
CA MET A 7 25.95 -18.20 12.53
C MET A 7 24.97 -17.07 12.88
N LEU A 8 25.35 -16.16 13.78
CA LEU A 8 24.53 -15.01 14.14
C LEU A 8 24.39 -14.02 12.97
N VAL A 9 25.49 -13.72 12.28
CA VAL A 9 25.48 -12.81 11.12
C VAL A 9 24.62 -13.37 9.98
N THR A 10 24.71 -14.67 9.69
CA THR A 10 23.88 -15.32 8.67
C THR A 10 22.40 -15.35 9.04
N SER A 11 22.06 -15.60 10.32
CA SER A 11 20.68 -15.57 10.80
C SER A 11 20.06 -14.17 10.72
N VAL A 12 20.80 -13.12 11.06
CA VAL A 12 20.32 -11.73 10.98
C VAL A 12 20.13 -11.30 9.53
N CYS A 13 21.04 -11.68 8.65
CA CYS A 13 20.93 -11.37 7.22
C CYS A 13 19.71 -12.07 6.58
N GLY A 14 19.41 -13.31 6.97
CA GLY A 14 18.23 -14.03 6.52
C GLY A 14 16.91 -13.38 6.98
N ALA A 15 16.86 -12.81 8.18
CA ALA A 15 15.66 -12.14 8.69
C ALA A 15 15.38 -10.79 8.01
N MET A 16 16.41 -10.08 7.52
CA MET A 16 16.24 -8.81 6.80
C MET A 16 15.63 -8.98 5.40
N LEU A 17 15.84 -10.13 4.75
CA LEU A 17 15.31 -10.42 3.41
C LEU A 17 13.81 -10.79 3.39
N ALA A 18 13.19 -11.03 4.55
CA ALA A 18 11.82 -11.55 4.63
C ALA A 18 10.71 -10.47 4.49
N ASN A 19 11.05 -9.18 4.39
CA ASN A 19 10.07 -8.08 4.41
C ASN A 19 9.68 -7.54 3.03
N ILE A 20 9.83 -8.31 1.96
CA ILE A 20 9.30 -7.92 0.65
C ILE A 20 7.82 -8.28 0.63
N THR A 21 6.99 -7.33 1.10
CA THR A 21 5.54 -7.42 0.94
C THR A 21 5.18 -6.94 -0.47
N ILE A 22 4.44 -7.76 -1.22
CA ILE A 22 3.86 -7.38 -2.50
C ILE A 22 2.47 -6.85 -2.16
N ALA A 23 2.33 -5.53 -2.08
CA ALA A 23 1.02 -4.88 -2.03
C ALA A 23 0.47 -4.75 -3.45
N ASP A 24 -0.85 -4.77 -3.61
CA ASP A 24 -1.46 -4.48 -4.90
C ASP A 24 -1.20 -3.00 -5.23
N ASP A 25 -0.47 -2.78 -6.32
CA ASP A 25 -0.20 -1.44 -6.83
C ASP A 25 -1.29 -1.03 -7.82
N TRP A 26 -1.40 0.28 -8.08
CA TRP A 26 -2.27 0.84 -9.10
C TRP A 26 -1.44 1.43 -10.25
N PRO A 27 -0.75 0.58 -11.05
CA PRO A 27 0.30 1.02 -11.96
C PRO A 27 -0.22 1.80 -13.18
N GLN A 28 -1.53 1.76 -13.45
CA GLN A 28 -2.13 2.35 -14.64
C GLN A 28 -3.59 2.75 -14.42
N TRP A 29 -4.13 3.56 -15.33
CA TRP A 29 -5.55 3.92 -15.36
C TRP A 29 -6.43 2.66 -15.39
N MET A 30 -7.45 2.63 -14.53
CA MET A 30 -8.36 1.49 -14.30
C MET A 30 -7.70 0.24 -13.69
N GLY A 31 -6.53 0.38 -13.08
CA GLY A 31 -5.86 -0.66 -12.30
C GLY A 31 -5.09 -1.69 -13.15
N PRO A 32 -4.48 -2.71 -12.51
CA PRO A 32 -3.62 -3.69 -13.20
C PRO A 32 -4.28 -4.41 -14.37
N GLN A 33 -5.60 -4.65 -14.30
CA GLN A 33 -6.38 -5.34 -15.33
C GLN A 33 -7.14 -4.37 -16.27
N ARG A 34 -7.05 -3.06 -16.02
CA ARG A 34 -7.76 -2.00 -16.76
C ARG A 34 -9.29 -2.15 -16.75
N ASP A 35 -9.83 -2.59 -15.62
CA ASP A 35 -11.25 -2.94 -15.48
C ASP A 35 -11.98 -2.17 -14.37
N ASP A 36 -11.31 -1.22 -13.71
CA ASP A 36 -11.86 -0.40 -12.61
C ASP A 36 -12.36 -1.21 -11.40
N VAL A 37 -11.89 -2.46 -11.23
CA VAL A 37 -12.33 -3.30 -10.11
C VAL A 37 -11.26 -3.34 -9.01
N TYR A 38 -11.65 -2.89 -7.82
CA TYR A 38 -10.86 -3.02 -6.59
C TYR A 38 -11.08 -4.40 -5.95
N ARG A 39 -10.00 -5.07 -5.51
CA ARG A 39 -10.01 -6.51 -5.11
C ARG A 39 -9.47 -6.78 -3.71
N GLU A 40 -9.04 -5.77 -2.96
CA GLU A 40 -8.54 -6.01 -1.60
C GLU A 40 -9.69 -6.25 -0.61
N GLU A 41 -9.37 -6.94 0.48
CA GLU A 41 -10.28 -7.24 1.58
C GLU A 41 -10.11 -6.25 2.74
N GLY A 42 -11.05 -6.24 3.69
CA GLY A 42 -10.96 -5.41 4.91
C GLY A 42 -11.35 -3.94 4.71
N VAL A 43 -11.92 -3.59 3.56
CA VAL A 43 -12.55 -2.28 3.37
C VAL A 43 -13.81 -2.18 4.22
N VAL A 44 -14.05 -1.00 4.76
CA VAL A 44 -15.26 -0.72 5.54
C VAL A 44 -16.49 -0.65 4.64
N ASP A 45 -17.56 -1.37 5.00
CA ASP A 45 -18.85 -1.30 4.30
C ASP A 45 -19.58 0.03 4.55
N ARG A 46 -19.26 0.70 5.65
CA ARG A 46 -19.89 1.96 6.05
C ARG A 46 -18.89 2.86 6.76
N ILE A 47 -18.88 4.13 6.35
CA ILE A 47 -18.13 5.19 7.02
C ILE A 47 -18.82 5.50 8.35
N PRO A 48 -18.11 5.47 9.50
CA PRO A 48 -18.67 5.84 10.80
C PRO A 48 -19.19 7.28 10.82
N ALA A 49 -20.17 7.59 11.67
CA ALA A 49 -20.76 8.93 11.77
C ALA A 49 -19.72 10.02 12.13
N GLN A 50 -18.73 9.66 12.94
CA GLN A 50 -17.60 10.51 13.31
C GLN A 50 -16.52 10.64 12.21
N GLY A 51 -16.64 9.89 11.10
CA GLY A 51 -15.65 9.82 10.02
C GLY A 51 -14.55 8.79 10.26
N LEU A 52 -13.69 8.62 9.23
CA LEU A 52 -12.47 7.80 9.31
C LEU A 52 -11.28 8.65 9.81
N PRO A 53 -10.29 8.05 10.48
CA PRO A 53 -9.05 8.73 10.83
C PRO A 53 -8.33 9.22 9.57
N ILE A 54 -7.96 10.49 9.55
CA ILE A 54 -7.19 11.09 8.45
C ILE A 54 -5.74 10.62 8.57
N GLN A 55 -5.26 9.82 7.62
CA GLN A 55 -3.88 9.35 7.59
C GLN A 55 -2.91 10.43 7.06
N TRP A 56 -3.35 11.19 6.06
CA TRP A 56 -2.55 12.26 5.45
C TRP A 56 -3.44 13.29 4.77
N ARG A 57 -2.88 14.48 4.51
CA ARG A 57 -3.51 15.54 3.73
C ARG A 57 -2.42 16.33 3.01
N ALA A 58 -2.69 16.71 1.77
CA ALA A 58 -1.84 17.59 0.98
C ALA A 58 -2.68 18.70 0.33
N PRO A 59 -2.19 19.95 0.27
CA PRO A 59 -2.84 20.99 -0.52
C PRO A 59 -2.73 20.65 -2.02
N VAL A 60 -3.81 20.88 -2.76
CA VAL A 60 -3.87 20.72 -4.23
C VAL A 60 -4.39 22.01 -4.87
N ALA A 61 -3.98 22.27 -6.11
CA ALA A 61 -4.47 23.40 -6.89
C ALA A 61 -5.88 23.12 -7.46
N SER A 62 -6.46 24.09 -8.15
CA SER A 62 -7.75 23.93 -8.83
C SER A 62 -7.70 22.79 -9.86
N GLY A 63 -8.70 21.90 -9.81
CA GLY A 63 -8.91 20.88 -10.83
C GLY A 63 -9.61 21.43 -12.08
N TYR A 64 -9.44 20.75 -13.21
CA TYR A 64 -10.19 21.00 -14.44
C TYR A 64 -10.96 19.72 -14.81
N ALA A 65 -12.27 19.85 -15.00
CA ALA A 65 -13.12 18.78 -15.54
C ALA A 65 -13.92 19.34 -16.73
N GLY A 66 -14.04 18.56 -17.79
CA GLY A 66 -14.90 18.91 -18.93
C GLY A 66 -16.38 18.92 -18.53
N PRO A 67 -17.27 19.56 -19.31
CA PRO A 67 -18.71 19.48 -19.08
C PRO A 67 -19.16 18.01 -19.18
N ALA A 68 -19.90 17.55 -18.16
CA ALA A 68 -20.63 16.28 -18.19
C ALA A 68 -22.12 16.58 -18.48
N VAL A 69 -22.70 15.90 -19.46
CA VAL A 69 -24.12 16.01 -19.86
C VAL A 69 -24.82 14.67 -19.75
#